data_AF-A0AAW4WT11-F1
#
_entry.id   AF-A0AAW4WT11-F1
#
_cell.length_a   1.000
_cell.length_b   1.000
_cell.length_c   1.000
_cell.angle_alpha   90.00
_cell.angle_beta   90.00
_cell.angle_gamma   90.00
#
_symmetry.space_group_name_H-M   'P 1'
#
loop_
_entity.id
_entity.type
_entity.pdbx_description
1 polymer ?
#
loop_
_entity_poly.entity_id
_entity_poly.type
_entity_poly.pdbx_seq_one_letter_code
_entity_poly.pdbx_strand_id
1 'polypeptide(L)' 'FSGQKGKLVTGIIQQDASDSTNVHVAMGEVEAILPRREQVPGERYRHGERIRVYVVNVARGIKGPEIVVS' A
#
# COMPACT_ATOMS: atom_id res chain seq x y z
N PHE A 1 5.52 6.09 12.80
CA PHE A 1 4.85 4.90 12.25
C PHE A 1 5.12 3.57 12.98
N SER A 2 6.03 3.45 13.96
CA SER A 2 6.27 2.18 14.69
C SER A 2 5.02 1.60 15.38
N GLY A 3 4.08 2.45 15.83
CA GLY A 3 2.80 2.03 16.42
C GLY A 3 1.65 1.77 15.44
N GLN A 4 1.91 1.70 14.13
CA GLN A 4 0.89 1.39 13.11
C GLN A 4 0.94 -0.04 12.58
N LYS A 5 1.98 -0.81 12.90
CA LYS A 5 2.03 -2.23 12.54
C LYS A 5 0.82 -2.95 13.13
N GLY A 6 0.14 -3.71 12.29
CA GLY A 6 -1.03 -4.48 12.69
C GLY A 6 -2.34 -3.70 12.77
N LYS A 7 -2.41 -2.49 12.19
CA LYS A 7 -3.63 -1.69 12.11
C LYS A 7 -4.21 -1.73 10.70
N LEU A 8 -5.54 -1.62 10.65
CA LEU A 8 -6.27 -1.36 9.42
C LEU A 8 -6.25 0.14 9.15
N VAL A 9 -5.80 0.53 7.96
CA VAL A 9 -5.66 1.92 7.56
C VAL A 9 -6.37 2.11 6.22
N THR A 10 -6.95 3.29 6.02
CA THR A 10 -7.56 3.66 4.73
C THR A 10 -6.57 4.48 3.93
N GLY A 11 -6.41 4.14 2.66
CA GLY A 11 -5.56 4.86 1.72
C GLY A 11 -6.23 5.07 0.37
N ILE A 12 -5.53 5.78 -0.53
CA ILE A 12 -5.94 5.99 -1.92
C ILE A 12 -4.99 5.23 -2.82
N ILE A 13 -5.54 4.45 -3.75
CA ILE A 13 -4.75 3.71 -4.74
C ILE A 13 -4.08 4.72 -5.69
N GLN A 14 -2.76 4.65 -5.76
CA GLN A 14 -1.90 5.43 -6.65
C GLN A 14 -1.28 4.51 -7.71
N GLN A 15 -2.12 3.73 -8.40
CA GLN A 15 -1.66 2.80 -9.43
C GLN A 15 -0.85 3.56 -10.49
N ASP A 16 0.40 3.16 -10.70
CA ASP A 16 1.24 3.65 -11.80
C ASP A 16 0.87 2.88 -13.08
N ALA A 17 0.83 3.55 -14.22
CA ALA A 17 0.60 2.91 -15.52
C ALA A 17 1.79 2.02 -15.95
N SER A 18 2.96 2.23 -15.35
CA SER A 18 4.24 1.61 -15.68
C SER A 18 4.53 0.35 -14.85
N ASP A 19 4.04 0.31 -13.60
CA ASP A 19 4.18 -0.84 -12.70
C ASP A 19 2.78 -1.37 -12.32
N SER A 20 2.37 -2.41 -13.04
CA SER A 20 1.10 -3.11 -12.77
C SER A 20 1.25 -4.26 -11.77
N THR A 21 2.49 -4.57 -11.36
CA THR A 21 2.75 -5.72 -10.49
C THR A 21 2.47 -5.35 -9.05
N ASN A 22 2.93 -4.16 -8.64
CA ASN A 22 2.72 -3.63 -7.31
C ASN A 22 1.66 -2.53 -7.33
N VAL A 23 0.78 -2.55 -6.32
CA VAL A 23 -0.22 -1.51 -6.16
C VAL A 23 0.32 -0.52 -5.13
N HIS A 24 0.45 0.74 -5.53
CA HIS A 24 0.87 1.80 -4.63
C HIS A 24 -0.35 2.40 -3.94
N VAL A 25 -0.24 2.69 -2.64
CA VAL A 25 -1.32 3.22 -1.82
C VAL A 25 -0.82 4.40 -1.01
N ALA A 26 -1.39 5.57 -1.24
CA ALA A 26 -1.12 6.77 -0.45
C ALA A 26 -1.90 6.71 0.88
N MET A 27 -1.18 6.79 1.99
CA MET A 27 -1.71 6.78 3.35
C MET A 27 -1.33 8.07 4.10
N GLY A 28 -1.83 9.21 3.61
CA GLY A 28 -1.48 10.52 4.15
C GLY A 28 -0.12 11.00 3.64
N GLU A 29 0.85 11.16 4.53
CA GLU A 29 2.21 11.62 4.21
C GLU A 29 3.17 10.48 3.82
N VAL A 30 2.70 9.23 3.88
CA VAL A 30 3.50 8.04 3.58
C VAL A 30 2.88 7.24 2.45
N GLU A 31 3.73 6.59 1.68
CA GLU A 31 3.36 5.69 0.62
C GLU A 31 3.54 4.24 1.07
N ALA A 32 2.64 3.39 0.62
CA ALA A 32 2.69 1.96 0.86
C ALA A 32 2.58 1.16 -0.42
N ILE A 33 3.09 -0.05 -0.34
CA ILE A 33 3.12 -1.00 -1.44
C ILE A 33 2.29 -2.21 -1.03
N LEU A 34 1.32 -2.55 -1.87
CA LEU A 34 0.54 -3.78 -1.84
C LEU A 34 1.11 -4.70 -2.94
N PRO A 35 2.04 -5.61 -2.58
CA PRO A 35 2.68 -6.48 -3.54
C PRO A 35 1.68 -7.52 -4.08
N ARG A 36 1.91 -7.99 -5.30
CA ARG A 36 1.01 -8.93 -6.00
C ARG A 36 0.61 -10.17 -5.19
N ARG A 37 1.48 -10.65 -4.32
CA ARG A 37 1.23 -11.85 -3.50
C ARG A 37 0.20 -11.60 -2.39
N GLU A 38 0.08 -10.36 -1.93
CA GLU A 38 -0.85 -9.95 -0.87
C GLU A 38 -2.15 -9.35 -1.47
N GLN A 39 -2.24 -9.23 -2.79
CA GLN A 39 -3.45 -8.77 -3.48
C GLN A 39 -4.54 -9.84 -3.49
N VAL A 40 -5.79 -9.41 -3.38
CA VAL A 40 -6.96 -10.28 -3.46
C VAL A 40 -7.21 -10.69 -4.91
N PRO A 41 -7.24 -12.00 -5.22
CA PRO A 41 -7.54 -12.46 -6.57
C PRO A 41 -8.91 -11.97 -7.05
N GLY A 42 -8.94 -11.30 -8.21
CA GLY A 42 -10.17 -10.80 -8.84
C GLY A 42 -10.58 -9.39 -8.42
N GLU A 43 -9.91 -8.79 -7.43
CA GLU A 43 -10.12 -7.39 -7.08
C GLU A 43 -9.49 -6.46 -8.14
N ARG A 44 -10.16 -5.34 -8.44
CA ARG A 44 -9.64 -4.32 -9.36
C ARG A 44 -9.18 -3.12 -8.57
N TYR A 45 -7.87 -2.91 -8.52
CA TYR A 45 -7.26 -1.74 -7.90
C TYR A 45 -7.20 -0.58 -8.88
N ARG A 46 -8.21 0.29 -8.89
CA ARG A 46 -8.23 1.46 -9.78
C ARG A 46 -7.59 2.66 -9.12
N HIS A 47 -6.80 3.39 -9.88
CA HIS A 47 -6.23 4.66 -9.45
C HIS A 47 -7.32 5.63 -8.93
N GLY A 48 -7.07 6.27 -7.80
CA GLY A 48 -7.98 7.21 -7.15
C GLY A 48 -9.06 6.58 -6.28
N GLU A 49 -9.24 5.25 -6.32
CA GLU A 49 -10.19 4.57 -5.43
C GLU A 49 -9.64 4.45 -4.00
N ARG A 50 -10.56 4.47 -3.03
CA ARG A 50 -10.25 4.25 -1.62
C ARG A 50 -10.17 2.76 -1.33
N ILE A 51 -9.11 2.37 -0.62
CA ILE A 51 -8.92 0.99 -0.16
C ILE A 51 -8.62 0.97 1.33
N ARG A 52 -9.07 -0.08 2.02
CA ARG A 52 -8.67 -0.37 3.40
C ARG A 52 -7.66 -1.50 3.35
N VAL A 53 -6.49 -1.26 3.92
CA VAL A 53 -5.36 -2.18 3.90
C VAL A 53 -4.84 -2.41 5.31
N TYR A 54 -4.23 -3.56 5.53
CA TYR A 54 -3.61 -3.94 6.79
C TYR A 54 -2.10 -3.69 6.73
N VAL A 55 -1.56 -3.00 7.73
CA VAL A 55 -0.12 -2.70 7.79
C VAL A 55 0.65 -3.93 8.27
N VAL A 56 1.34 -4.60 7.35
CA VAL A 56 2.12 -5.81 7.62
C VAL A 56 3.52 -5.47 8.13
N ASN A 57 4.19 -4.52 7.47
CA ASN A 57 5.55 -4.12 7.83
C ASN A 57 5.79 -2.64 7.57
N VAL A 58 6.65 -2.04 8.40
CA VAL A 58 7.13 -0.67 8.24
C VAL A 58 8.65 -0.73 8.26
N ALA A 59 9.28 -0.55 7.11
CA ALA A 59 10.72 -0.53 6.94
C ALA A 59 11.21 0.88 6.59
N ARG A 60 12.50 1.14 6.80
CA ARG A 60 13.15 2.33 6.23
C ARG A 60 13.77 1.92 4.90
N GLY A 61 13.14 2.29 3.80
CA GLY A 61 13.69 2.13 2.46
C GLY A 61 14.70 3.23 2.13
N ILE A 62 15.36 3.09 0.98
CA ILE A 62 16.42 3.99 0.51
C ILE A 62 15.90 5.41 0.25
N LYS A 63 14.61 5.55 -0.09
CA LYS A 63 13.95 6.83 -0.42
C LYS A 63 13.04 7.37 0.69
N GLY A 64 12.95 6.70 1.84
CA GLY A 64 12.01 7.04 2.91
C GLY A 64 11.40 5.81 3.58
N PRO A 65 10.46 6.00 4.51
CA PRO A 65 9.72 4.88 5.10
C PRO A 65 8.92 4.16 4.02
N GLU A 66 9.15 2.86 3.89
CA GLU A 66 8.43 1.97 2.98
C GLU A 66 7.50 1.10 3.81
N ILE A 67 6.21 1.11 3.48
CA ILE A 67 5.20 0.38 4.23
C ILE A 67 4.66 -0.72 3.32
N VAL A 68 4.73 -1.97 3.80
CA VAL A 68 4.14 -3.11 3.10
C VAL A 68 2.77 -3.38 3.71
N VAL A 69 1.78 -3.52 2.85
CA VAL A 69 0.39 -3.78 3.25
C VAL A 69 -0.19 -5.03 2.59
N SER A 70 -1.30 -5.53 3.14
CA SER A 70 -2.12 -6.64 2.64
C SER A 70 -3.60 -6.30 2.72
#